data_AF-A0A7C8ZWD9-F1
#
_entry.id   AF-A0A7C8ZWD9-F1
#
_cell.length_a   1.000
_cell.length_b   1.000
_cell.length_c   1.000
_cell.angle_alpha   90.00
_cell.angle_beta   90.00
_cell.angle_gamma   90.00
#
_symmetry.space_group_name_H-M   'P 1'
#
loop_
_entity.id
_entity.type
_entity.pdbx_description
1 polymer ?
#
loop_
_entity_poly.entity_id
_entity_poly.type
_entity_poly.pdbx_seq_one_letter_code
_entity_poly.pdbx_strand_id
1 'polypeptide(L)'
;NQYPRVARVVLLLWSIWKSRNALIFRTESTSPMGTLLRAKRSWAEWMLRASSSAPTSSISSSSIPHPHHFPKGPHLIGWTLPRGGFIKINFDGSKSIAGAATGFVLRSWQGGFIKAGSRFLEHAYILVAERSE
;
A
#
# COMPACT_ATOMS: atom_id res chain seq x y z
N ASN A 1 -15.87 -2.60 12.73
CA ASN A 1 -15.86 -1.67 11.58
C ASN A 1 -15.41 -0.27 12.04
N GLN A 2 -14.15 -0.13 12.47
CA GLN A 2 -13.69 1.08 13.15
C GLN A 2 -12.85 1.95 12.19
N TYR A 3 -13.20 3.24 12.11
CA TYR A 3 -12.47 4.35 11.46
C TYR A 3 -12.65 4.65 9.95
N PRO A 4 -13.90 4.88 9.47
CA PRO A 4 -14.14 5.36 8.10
C PRO A 4 -13.50 6.72 7.77
N ARG A 5 -13.23 7.56 8.78
CA ARG A 5 -12.57 8.87 8.59
C ARG A 5 -11.07 8.73 8.30
N VAL A 6 -10.40 7.78 8.95
CA VAL A 6 -8.96 7.52 8.74
C VAL A 6 -8.73 6.99 7.33
N ALA A 7 -9.57 6.05 6.89
CA ALA A 7 -9.50 5.50 5.54
C ALA A 7 -9.67 6.59 4.45
N ARG A 8 -10.57 7.56 4.64
CA ARG A 8 -10.72 8.71 3.71
C ARG A 8 -9.44 9.56 3.63
N VAL A 9 -8.83 9.86 4.77
CA VAL A 9 -7.60 10.64 4.83
C VAL A 9 -6.44 9.88 4.17
N VAL A 10 -6.30 8.59 4.47
CA VAL A 10 -5.27 7.72 3.88
C VAL A 10 -5.41 7.67 2.36
N LEU A 11 -6.63 7.46 1.83
CA LEU A 11 -6.86 7.40 0.39
C LEU A 11 -6.61 8.74 -0.31
N LEU A 12 -6.89 9.86 0.36
CA LEU A 12 -6.57 11.19 -0.14
C LEU A 12 -5.05 11.41 -0.20
N LEU A 13 -4.33 11.14 0.90
CA LEU A 13 -2.87 11.29 0.95
C LEU A 13 -2.18 10.38 -0.06
N TRP A 14 -2.65 9.15 -0.20
CA TRP A 14 -2.17 8.19 -1.19
C TRP A 14 -2.41 8.69 -2.62
N SER A 15 -3.60 9.26 -2.91
CA SER A 15 -3.92 9.83 -4.23
C SER A 15 -3.04 11.04 -4.56
N ILE A 16 -2.74 11.88 -3.56
CA ILE A 16 -1.81 13.02 -3.70
C ILE A 16 -0.41 12.50 -4.01
N TRP A 17 0.08 11.51 -3.26
CA TRP A 17 1.40 10.91 -3.48
C TRP A 17 1.53 10.30 -4.88
N LYS A 18 0.53 9.53 -5.33
CA LYS A 18 0.52 8.96 -6.70
C LYS A 18 0.54 10.06 -7.76
N SER A 19 -0.26 11.10 -7.59
CA SER A 19 -0.35 12.20 -8.56
C SER A 19 0.96 12.99 -8.63
N ARG A 20 1.57 13.28 -7.47
CA ARG A 20 2.91 13.88 -7.41
C ARG A 20 3.94 13.02 -8.12
N ASN A 21 3.93 11.70 -7.91
CA ASN A 21 4.88 10.79 -8.55
C ASN A 21 4.69 10.72 -10.07
N ALA A 22 3.45 10.74 -10.55
CA ALA A 22 3.16 10.81 -11.98
C ALA A 22 3.72 12.10 -12.60
N LEU A 23 3.55 13.23 -11.91
CA LEU A 23 4.10 14.51 -12.36
C LEU A 23 5.64 14.50 -12.39
N ILE A 24 6.29 14.06 -11.32
CA ILE A 24 7.75 14.11 -11.16
C ILE A 24 8.46 13.09 -12.06
N PHE A 25 7.97 11.84 -12.10
CA PHE A 25 8.70 10.73 -12.71
C PHE A 25 8.19 10.35 -14.11
N ARG A 26 6.99 10.79 -14.49
CA ARG A 26 6.37 10.46 -15.78
C ARG A 26 5.99 11.68 -16.60
N THR A 27 6.26 12.89 -16.09
CA THR A 27 5.90 14.16 -16.74
C THR A 27 4.43 14.24 -17.16
N GLU A 28 3.56 13.49 -16.47
CA GLU A 28 2.12 13.50 -16.73
C GLU A 28 1.50 14.77 -16.14
N SER A 29 0.58 15.41 -16.88
CA SER A 29 -0.18 16.54 -16.34
C SER A 29 -1.17 16.05 -15.29
N THR A 30 -1.01 16.46 -14.03
CA THR A 30 -1.93 16.10 -12.95
C THR A 30 -2.73 17.31 -12.49
N SER A 31 -4.07 17.26 -12.59
CA SER A 31 -4.94 18.30 -12.03
C SER A 31 -5.33 17.97 -10.58
N PRO A 32 -5.38 18.97 -9.68
CA PRO A 32 -5.87 18.77 -8.30
C PRO A 32 -7.27 18.16 -8.25
N MET A 33 -8.15 18.58 -9.16
CA MET A 33 -9.50 18.02 -9.28
C MET A 33 -9.48 16.53 -9.67
N GLY A 34 -8.63 16.16 -10.64
CA GLY A 34 -8.44 14.76 -11.03
C GLY A 34 -7.93 13.89 -9.88
N THR A 35 -7.03 14.42 -9.06
CA THR A 35 -6.55 13.76 -7.83
C THR A 35 -7.66 13.54 -6.81
N LEU A 36 -8.50 14.56 -6.58
CA LEU A 36 -9.63 14.46 -5.66
C LEU A 36 -10.68 13.44 -6.15
N LEU A 37 -10.97 13.44 -7.46
CA LEU A 37 -11.90 12.47 -8.06
C LEU A 37 -11.38 11.03 -7.93
N ARG A 38 -10.08 10.80 -8.12
CA ARG A 38 -9.45 9.49 -7.87
C ARG A 38 -9.62 9.05 -6.41
N ALA A 39 -9.34 9.93 -5.45
CA ALA A 39 -9.52 9.63 -4.03
C ALA A 39 -10.98 9.27 -3.69
N LYS A 40 -11.95 10.00 -4.26
CA LYS A 40 -13.39 9.73 -4.08
C LYS A 40 -13.81 8.38 -4.66
N ARG A 41 -13.33 8.03 -5.87
CA ARG A 41 -13.60 6.71 -6.48
C ARG A 41 -13.03 5.58 -5.64
N SER A 42 -11.78 5.68 -5.22
CA SER A 42 -11.16 4.66 -4.36
C SER A 42 -11.88 4.52 -3.01
N TRP A 43 -12.43 5.60 -2.46
CA TRP A 43 -13.28 5.54 -1.27
C TRP A 43 -14.61 4.81 -1.53
N ALA A 44 -15.30 5.12 -2.63
CA ALA A 44 -16.55 4.45 -3.00
C ALA A 44 -16.34 2.95 -3.19
N GLU A 45 -15.27 2.56 -3.88
CA GLU A 45 -14.88 1.17 -4.07
C GLU A 45 -14.57 0.47 -2.75
N TRP A 46 -13.86 1.14 -1.84
CA TRP A 46 -13.57 0.60 -0.51
C TRP A 46 -14.85 0.33 0.27
N MET A 47 -15.81 1.27 0.27
CA MET A 47 -17.08 1.10 0.98
C MET A 47 -17.89 -0.08 0.43
N LEU A 48 -18.03 -0.18 -0.90
CA LEU A 48 -18.77 -1.28 -1.53
C LEU A 48 -18.21 -2.66 -1.15
N ARG A 49 -16.87 -2.76 -1.06
CA ARG A 49 -16.18 -4.01 -0.71
C ARG A 49 -16.20 -4.29 0.79
N ALA A 50 -16.08 -3.25 1.63
CA ALA A 50 -16.19 -3.38 3.08
C ALA A 50 -17.60 -3.82 3.53
N SER A 51 -18.63 -3.45 2.76
CA SER A 51 -20.01 -3.92 2.97
C SER A 51 -20.26 -5.36 2.52
N SER A 52 -19.37 -5.94 1.71
CA SER A 52 -19.53 -7.28 1.12
C SER A 52 -18.75 -8.38 1.87
N SER A 53 -17.94 -8.02 2.86
CA SER A 53 -17.16 -8.98 3.66
C SER A 53 -17.87 -9.33 4.97
N ALA A 54 -18.31 -10.59 5.10
CA ALA A 54 -18.71 -11.22 6.37
C ALA A 54 -17.55 -11.18 7.39
N PRO A 55 -17.82 -11.26 8.71
CA PRO A 55 -16.84 -10.92 9.73
C PRO A 55 -15.86 -12.08 9.95
N THR A 56 -14.71 -12.03 9.30
CA THR A 56 -13.60 -12.96 9.60
C THR A 56 -12.56 -12.26 10.48
N SER A 57 -12.55 -12.69 11.74
CA SER A 57 -11.44 -12.67 12.71
C SER A 57 -10.85 -11.32 13.14
N SER A 58 -10.85 -11.16 14.47
CA SER A 58 -10.22 -10.12 15.28
C SER A 58 -8.81 -9.73 14.81
N ILE A 59 -8.67 -8.52 14.29
CA ILE A 59 -7.38 -7.85 14.16
C ILE A 59 -6.98 -7.38 15.55
N SER A 60 -6.03 -8.08 16.18
CA SER A 60 -5.37 -7.63 17.39
C SER A 60 -4.77 -6.24 17.15
N SER A 61 -5.09 -5.30 18.05
CA SER A 61 -4.58 -3.94 18.05
C SER A 61 -3.07 -3.94 18.32
N SER A 62 -2.25 -4.07 17.28
CA SER A 62 -0.83 -3.74 17.40
C SER A 62 -0.70 -2.22 17.42
N SER A 63 -0.41 -1.67 18.59
CA SER A 63 -0.09 -0.26 18.78
C SER A 63 1.09 0.13 17.88
N ILE A 64 0.91 1.20 17.11
CA ILE A 64 1.99 1.84 16.34
C ILE A 64 2.98 2.40 17.37
N PRO A 65 4.27 2.00 17.36
CA PRO A 65 5.25 2.57 18.28
C PRO A 65 5.43 4.07 18.01
N HIS A 66 5.41 4.87 19.08
CA HIS A 66 5.59 6.32 19.04
C HIS A 66 6.96 6.71 18.47
N PRO A 67 7.07 7.81 17.70
CA PRO A 67 8.31 8.25 17.08
C PRO A 67 9.14 9.08 18.07
N HIS A 68 9.66 8.45 19.12
CA HIS A 68 10.68 9.06 19.97
C HIS A 68 11.78 8.05 20.19
N HIS A 69 12.87 8.21 19.43
CA HIS A 69 14.29 7.97 19.74
C HIS A 69 15.07 8.11 18.43
N PHE A 70 15.26 9.35 17.97
CA PHE A 70 16.15 9.64 16.84
C PHE A 70 17.55 9.97 17.39
N PRO A 71 18.62 9.24 17.02
CA PRO A 71 19.98 9.70 17.24
C PRO A 71 20.34 10.80 16.23
N LYS A 72 21.06 11.83 16.70
CA LYS A 72 21.52 12.99 15.94
C LYS A 72 22.65 12.59 14.98
N GLY A 73 22.36 12.47 13.69
CA GLY A 73 23.35 12.26 12.61
C GLY A 73 22.70 12.29 11.23
N PRO A 74 23.46 12.47 10.12
CA PRO A 74 22.90 12.52 8.78
C PRO A 74 22.33 11.14 8.43
N HIS A 75 21.01 11.01 8.58
CA HIS A 75 20.31 9.74 8.46
C HIS A 75 20.06 9.46 6.98
N LEU A 76 20.67 8.40 6.44
CA LEU A 76 20.13 7.75 5.24
C LEU A 76 18.70 7.30 5.59
N ILE A 77 17.69 7.87 4.94
CA ILE A 77 16.31 7.38 5.07
C ILE A 77 16.27 6.03 4.36
N GLY A 78 16.54 4.97 5.13
CA GLY A 78 16.54 3.59 4.69
C GLY A 78 15.60 2.76 5.54
N TRP A 79 15.18 1.62 5.00
CA TRP A 79 14.40 0.65 5.75
C TRP A 79 15.24 0.06 6.89
N THR A 80 14.85 0.31 8.14
CA THR A 80 15.42 -0.40 9.29
C THR A 80 14.99 -1.87 9.25
N LEU A 81 15.93 -2.79 9.49
CA LEU A 81 15.63 -4.21 9.61
C LEU A 81 14.58 -4.45 10.70
N PRO A 82 13.58 -5.32 10.47
CA PRO A 82 12.62 -5.66 11.51
C PRO A 82 13.33 -6.41 12.65
N ARG A 83 12.77 -6.32 13.86
CA ARG A 83 13.28 -7.06 15.03
C ARG A 83 13.22 -8.58 14.77
N GLY A 84 13.99 -9.36 15.53
CA GLY A 84 13.93 -10.83 15.46
C GLY A 84 12.51 -11.36 15.68
N GLY A 85 12.14 -12.41 14.94
CA GLY A 85 10.80 -13.03 15.01
C GLY A 85 9.79 -12.50 13.98
N PHE A 86 10.17 -11.54 13.13
CA PHE A 86 9.31 -11.01 12.07
C PHE A 86 9.75 -11.48 10.68
N ILE A 87 8.80 -11.53 9.75
CA ILE A 87 9.04 -11.77 8.31
C ILE A 87 8.76 -10.47 7.57
N LYS A 88 9.67 -10.07 6.69
CA LYS A 88 9.47 -8.93 5.78
C LYS A 88 8.75 -9.41 4.54
N ILE A 89 7.62 -8.79 4.22
CA ILE A 89 6.89 -9.00 2.97
C ILE A 89 7.05 -7.75 2.12
N ASN A 90 7.62 -7.90 0.93
CA ASN A 90 7.55 -6.87 -0.10
C ASN A 90 6.53 -7.34 -1.12
N PHE A 91 5.65 -6.44 -1.53
CA PHE A 91 4.57 -6.72 -2.44
C PHE A 91 4.53 -5.60 -3.49
N ASP A 92 4.31 -5.94 -4.75
CA ASP A 92 4.26 -4.96 -5.85
C ASP A 92 3.27 -5.40 -6.93
N GLY A 93 2.69 -4.42 -7.60
CA GLY A 93 1.75 -4.61 -8.70
C GLY A 93 2.31 -4.09 -10.03
N SER A 94 1.96 -4.75 -11.12
CA SER A 94 2.19 -4.26 -12.48
C SER A 94 0.89 -4.21 -13.27
N LYS A 95 0.82 -3.28 -14.24
CA LYS A 95 -0.32 -3.11 -15.14
C LYS A 95 0.17 -2.82 -16.55
N SER A 96 -0.38 -3.53 -17.52
CA SER A 96 -0.23 -3.31 -18.95
C SER A 96 -1.59 -3.31 -19.64
N ILE A 97 -1.59 -3.15 -20.97
CA ILE A 97 -2.79 -3.29 -21.81
C ILE A 97 -3.35 -4.72 -21.72
N ALA A 98 -2.49 -5.72 -21.60
CA ALA A 98 -2.89 -7.13 -21.52
C ALA A 98 -3.54 -7.50 -20.17
N GLY A 99 -3.24 -6.76 -19.09
CA GLY A 99 -3.79 -7.05 -17.78
C GLY A 99 -2.93 -6.51 -16.63
N ALA A 100 -3.27 -6.87 -15.40
CA ALA A 100 -2.48 -6.60 -14.21
C ALA A 100 -1.87 -7.88 -13.66
N ALA A 101 -0.73 -7.77 -13.00
CA ALA A 101 -0.13 -8.87 -12.26
C ALA A 101 0.36 -8.37 -10.92
N THR A 102 0.39 -9.24 -9.93
CA THR A 102 0.95 -8.96 -8.63
C THR A 102 2.11 -9.89 -8.32
N GLY A 103 3.05 -9.45 -7.48
CA GLY A 103 4.14 -10.25 -6.98
C GLY A 103 4.47 -9.94 -5.52
N PHE A 104 5.02 -10.93 -4.83
CA PHE A 104 5.54 -10.75 -3.47
C PHE A 104 6.86 -11.47 -3.25
N VAL A 105 7.62 -10.99 -2.28
CA VAL A 105 8.83 -11.63 -1.75
C VAL A 105 8.81 -11.58 -0.22
N LEU A 106 8.85 -12.76 0.40
CA LEU A 106 9.05 -12.98 1.82
C LEU A 106 10.54 -13.09 2.11
N ARG A 107 10.99 -12.38 3.15
CA ARG A 107 12.35 -12.43 3.66
C ARG A 107 12.38 -12.58 5.17
N SER A 108 13.39 -13.24 5.71
CA SER A 108 13.63 -13.29 7.15
C SER A 108 13.96 -11.89 7.68
N TRP A 109 13.89 -11.73 9.01
CA TRP A 109 14.31 -10.49 9.68
C TRP A 109 15.79 -10.13 9.42
N GLN A 110 16.63 -11.10 9.04
CA GLN A 110 18.03 -10.91 8.63
C GLN A 110 18.17 -10.53 7.14
N GLY A 111 17.05 -10.43 6.41
CA GLY A 111 17.03 -10.13 4.98
C GLY A 111 17.21 -11.36 4.06
N GLY A 112 17.34 -12.56 4.62
CA GLY A 112 17.46 -13.81 3.87
C GLY A 112 16.18 -14.14 3.09
N PHE A 113 16.30 -14.67 1.88
CA PHE A 113 15.14 -15.06 1.07
C PHE A 113 14.40 -16.25 1.71
N ILE A 114 13.07 -16.19 1.74
CA ILE A 114 12.20 -17.28 2.20
C ILE A 114 11.38 -17.84 1.04
N LYS A 115 10.59 -16.97 0.39
CA LYS A 115 9.68 -17.37 -0.68
C LYS A 115 9.29 -16.17 -1.54
N ALA A 116 8.93 -16.42 -2.79
CA ALA A 116 8.29 -15.43 -3.66
C ALA A 116 7.13 -16.07 -4.41
N GLY A 117 6.24 -15.23 -4.93
CA GLY A 117 5.15 -15.66 -5.79
C GLY A 117 4.66 -14.51 -6.66
N SER A 118 3.99 -14.85 -7.75
CA SER A 118 3.30 -13.90 -8.60
C SER A 118 1.99 -14.48 -9.11
N ARG A 119 1.07 -13.59 -9.48
CA ARG A 119 -0.23 -13.97 -10.05
C ARG A 119 -0.68 -12.95 -11.09
N PHE A 120 -1.06 -13.43 -12.26
CA PHE A 120 -1.77 -12.61 -13.24
C PHE A 120 -3.23 -12.44 -12.79
N LEU A 121 -3.68 -11.19 -12.76
CA LEU A 121 -5.00 -10.76 -12.28
C LEU A 121 -5.87 -10.23 -13.43
N GLU A 122 -5.51 -10.54 -14.68
CA GLU A 122 -6.27 -10.18 -15.88
C GLU A 122 -6.65 -8.69 -15.94
N HIS A 123 -7.93 -8.36 -16.16
CA HIS A 123 -8.44 -7.00 -16.28
C HIS A 123 -8.58 -6.28 -14.92
N ALA A 124 -7.75 -6.60 -13.93
CA ALA A 124 -7.70 -5.86 -12.67
C ALA A 124 -7.02 -4.48 -12.84
N TYR A 125 -7.46 -3.50 -12.05
CA TYR A 125 -6.76 -2.23 -11.90
C TYR A 125 -5.51 -2.43 -11.03
N ILE A 126 -4.47 -1.61 -11.25
CA ILE A 126 -3.20 -1.66 -10.50
C ILE A 126 -3.41 -1.68 -8.97
N LEU A 127 -4.47 -1.05 -8.47
CA LEU A 127 -4.85 -1.03 -7.06
C LEU A 127 -5.10 -2.41 -6.43
N VAL A 128 -5.60 -3.36 -7.21
CA VAL A 128 -5.80 -4.75 -6.77
C VAL A 128 -4.48 -5.51 -6.76
N ALA A 129 -3.60 -5.18 -7.70
CA ALA A 129 -2.28 -5.78 -7.83
C ALA A 129 -1.28 -5.29 -6.77
N GLU A 130 -1.61 -4.26 -5.99
CA GLU A 130 -0.80 -3.62 -4.93
C GLU A 130 -1.25 -4.01 -3.49
N ARG A 131 -2.27 -4.88 -3.37
CA ARG A 131 -2.79 -5.38 -2.09
C ARG A 131 -2.23 -6.78 -1.73
N SER A 132 -1.48 -6.86 -0.63
CA SER A 132 -1.23 -8.13 0.08
C SER A 132 -2.47 -8.51 0.91
N GLU A 133 -2.94 -9.75 0.75
CA GLU A 133 -3.92 -10.40 1.65
C GLU A 133 -3.21 -11.18 2.75
#